data_AF-A0A934C0W0-F1
#
_entry.id   AF-A0A934C0W0-F1
#
_cell.length_a   1.000
_cell.length_b   1.000
_cell.length_c   1.000
_cell.angle_alpha   90.00
_cell.angle_beta   90.00
_cell.angle_gamma   90.00
#
_symmetry.space_group_name_H-M   'P 1'
#
loop_
_entity.id
_entity.type
_entity.pdbx_description
1 polymer ?
#
loop_
_entity_poly.entity_id
_entity_poly.type
_entity_poly.pdbx_seq_one_letter_code
_entity_poly.pdbx_strand_id
1 'polypeptide(L)'
;MQKSILGLSLLSAGIFAAGLLSGHAATPANAPAEKKQKLVRVSTLNTVEANREFQANVQLLQAQRQAAIELNAALEKEKDATKKKELKTQLDTLMAKLNENNATMVKTYGFSLDRNYTMVIERSHIYMLVSDEEAASVEKAEADRAKAEKAKK
;
A
#
# COMPACT_ATOMS: atom_id res chain seq x y z
N MET A 1 -40.79 -3.26 -20.33
CA MET A 1 -40.04 -3.39 -21.60
C MET A 1 -39.75 -1.95 -22.06
N GLN A 2 -38.54 -1.46 -22.32
CA GLN A 2 -37.30 -2.02 -22.84
C GLN A 2 -36.09 -1.33 -22.18
N LYS A 3 -34.99 -2.09 -22.09
CA LYS A 3 -33.63 -1.66 -21.75
C LYS A 3 -32.95 -1.08 -23.01
N SER A 4 -31.98 -0.17 -22.83
CA SER A 4 -30.76 0.02 -23.65
C SER A 4 -29.91 1.07 -22.91
N ILE A 5 -28.84 0.76 -22.17
CA ILE A 5 -27.49 0.34 -22.62
C ILE A 5 -27.06 1.02 -23.91
N LEU A 6 -26.14 1.97 -23.82
CA LEU A 6 -25.05 2.11 -24.78
C LEU A 6 -23.88 2.82 -24.08
N GLY A 7 -22.86 2.03 -23.74
CA GLY A 7 -21.52 2.56 -23.48
C GLY A 7 -20.82 2.79 -24.82
N LEU A 8 -19.95 3.79 -24.88
CA LEU A 8 -19.02 3.94 -25.99
C LEU A 8 -17.64 4.31 -25.45
N SER A 9 -16.78 3.30 -25.39
CA SER A 9 -15.33 3.45 -25.26
C SER A 9 -14.79 4.21 -26.46
N LEU A 10 -14.04 5.28 -26.23
CA LEU A 10 -13.16 5.86 -27.24
C LEU A 10 -11.77 5.20 -27.13
N LEU A 11 -11.54 4.19 -27.97
CA LEU A 11 -10.20 3.76 -28.36
C LEU A 11 -9.64 4.81 -29.33
N SER A 12 -8.68 5.61 -28.88
CA SER A 12 -7.90 6.49 -29.76
C SER A 12 -6.80 5.68 -30.44
N ALA A 13 -7.11 5.09 -31.60
CA ALA A 13 -6.12 4.60 -32.56
C ALA A 13 -5.85 5.73 -33.58
N GLY A 14 -4.73 6.44 -33.41
CA GLY A 14 -4.23 7.41 -34.38
C GLY A 14 -3.11 6.79 -35.22
N ILE A 15 -3.45 6.32 -36.42
CA ILE A 15 -2.48 6.07 -37.50
C ILE A 15 -2.36 7.39 -38.27
N PHE A 16 -1.16 7.95 -38.39
CA PHE A 16 -0.86 9.00 -39.37
C PHE A 16 0.27 8.57 -40.30
N ALA A 17 0.05 8.89 -41.58
CA ALA A 17 0.70 8.41 -42.77
C ALA A 17 2.15 8.91 -42.98
N ALA A 18 2.88 8.17 -43.80
CA ALA A 18 4.19 8.50 -44.32
C ALA A 18 4.17 9.70 -45.29
N GLY A 19 5.12 10.63 -45.11
CA GLY A 19 5.45 11.70 -46.04
C GLY A 19 6.86 12.24 -45.75
N LEU A 20 7.81 11.99 -46.64
CA LEU A 20 9.18 12.50 -46.62
C LEU A 20 9.25 13.89 -47.25
N LEU A 21 9.75 14.91 -46.53
CA LEU A 21 10.80 15.84 -47.00
C LEU A 21 11.18 16.87 -45.91
N SER A 22 12.46 16.86 -45.54
CA SER A 22 13.27 17.97 -44.99
C SER A 22 12.72 18.81 -43.83
N GLY A 23 13.06 18.40 -42.61
CA GLY A 23 13.08 19.27 -41.44
C GLY A 23 14.11 18.75 -40.46
N HIS A 24 15.16 19.55 -40.21
CA HIS A 24 16.13 19.46 -39.12
C HIS A 24 15.86 18.33 -38.11
N ALA A 25 16.72 17.31 -38.13
CA ALA A 25 16.85 16.40 -36.99
C ALA A 25 17.32 17.23 -35.80
N ALA A 26 16.37 17.81 -35.07
CA ALA A 26 16.58 18.20 -33.70
C ALA A 26 16.99 16.91 -32.98
N THR A 27 18.28 16.81 -32.67
CA THR A 27 18.81 15.88 -31.69
C THR A 27 17.81 15.82 -30.53
N PRO A 28 17.25 14.66 -30.15
CA PRO A 28 16.50 14.58 -28.92
C PRO A 28 17.49 14.87 -27.80
N ALA A 29 17.47 16.13 -27.35
CA ALA A 29 18.22 16.60 -26.22
C ALA A 29 17.82 15.73 -25.02
N ASN A 30 18.79 14.98 -24.49
CA ASN A 30 18.82 14.42 -23.14
C ASN A 30 17.43 14.23 -22.50
N ALA A 31 16.73 13.16 -22.87
CA ALA A 31 15.72 12.62 -21.97
C ALA A 31 16.46 12.28 -20.65
N PRO A 32 16.01 12.78 -19.49
CA PRO A 32 16.62 12.39 -18.21
C PRO A 32 16.58 10.87 -18.13
N ALA A 33 17.73 10.23 -17.97
CA ALA A 33 17.78 8.78 -17.80
C ALA A 33 16.82 8.40 -16.66
N GLU A 34 15.78 7.63 -16.98
CA GLU A 34 14.81 7.16 -16.00
C GLU A 34 15.57 6.43 -14.90
N LYS A 35 15.57 7.00 -13.70
CA LYS A 35 16.23 6.40 -12.55
C LYS A 35 15.50 5.11 -12.21
N LYS A 36 16.11 3.98 -12.57
CA LYS A 36 15.59 2.64 -12.29
C LYS A 36 15.28 2.50 -10.79
N GLN A 37 14.01 2.30 -10.45
CA GLN A 37 13.57 2.08 -9.06
C GLN A 37 13.85 0.63 -8.66
N LYS A 38 14.18 0.41 -7.39
CA LYS A 38 14.40 -0.93 -6.81
C LYS A 38 13.67 -1.05 -5.48
N LEU A 39 13.11 -2.22 -5.21
CA LEU A 39 12.54 -2.54 -3.90
C LEU A 39 13.65 -2.93 -2.94
N VAL A 40 13.59 -2.43 -1.71
CA VAL A 40 14.52 -2.74 -0.63
C VAL A 40 13.70 -3.32 0.53
N ARG A 41 14.14 -4.47 1.06
CA ARG A 41 13.53 -5.06 2.26
C ARG A 41 13.96 -4.25 3.48
N VAL A 42 13.02 -3.55 4.10
CA VAL A 42 13.28 -2.71 5.28
C VAL A 42 13.08 -3.45 6.61
N SER A 43 12.24 -4.48 6.63
CA SER A 43 12.01 -5.34 7.80
C SER A 43 11.38 -6.67 7.38
N THR A 44 11.47 -7.67 8.27
CA THR A 44 10.78 -8.96 8.17
C THR A 44 9.95 -9.17 9.43
N LEU A 45 8.64 -9.41 9.26
CA LEU A 45 7.70 -9.66 10.35
C LEU A 45 7.59 -11.17 10.56
N ASN A 46 8.29 -11.70 11.55
CA ASN A 46 8.49 -13.15 11.72
C ASN A 46 7.32 -13.88 12.41
N THR A 47 6.36 -13.16 12.99
CA THR A 47 5.22 -13.75 13.71
C THR A 47 3.90 -13.17 13.22
N VAL A 48 2.82 -13.93 13.43
CA VAL A 48 1.45 -13.49 13.10
C VAL A 48 1.08 -12.25 13.91
N GLU A 49 1.45 -12.23 15.18
CA GLU A 49 1.20 -11.13 16.11
C GLU A 49 1.90 -9.85 15.65
N ALA A 50 3.19 -9.95 15.28
CA ALA A 50 3.95 -8.81 14.79
C ALA A 50 3.39 -8.26 13.47
N ASN A 51 2.92 -9.15 12.58
CA ASN A 51 2.24 -8.74 11.35
C ASN A 51 0.93 -8.01 11.63
N ARG A 52 0.11 -8.55 12.55
CA ARG A 52 -1.16 -7.91 12.95
C ARG A 52 -0.94 -6.55 13.58
N GLU A 53 0.03 -6.45 14.50
CA GLU A 53 0.38 -5.20 15.17
C GLU A 53 0.88 -4.17 14.16
N PHE A 54 1.78 -4.55 13.26
CA PHE A 54 2.25 -3.68 12.19
C PHE A 54 1.09 -3.14 11.34
N GLN A 55 0.17 -4.01 10.90
CA GLN A 55 -0.99 -3.60 10.12
C GLN A 55 -1.90 -2.64 10.88
N ALA A 56 -2.18 -2.93 12.15
CA ALA A 56 -2.98 -2.03 13.01
C ALA A 56 -2.31 -0.67 13.17
N ASN A 57 -1.00 -0.63 13.39
CA ASN A 57 -0.24 0.60 13.54
C ASN A 57 -0.19 1.42 12.24
N VAL A 58 -0.06 0.76 11.08
CA VAL A 58 -0.16 1.45 9.77
C VAL A 58 -1.55 2.07 9.60
N GLN A 59 -2.62 1.34 9.91
CA GLN A 59 -3.98 1.88 9.83
C GLN A 59 -4.19 3.07 10.77
N LEU A 60 -3.69 2.97 12.01
CA LEU A 60 -3.74 4.07 12.97
C LEU A 60 -3.04 5.32 12.44
N LEU A 61 -1.82 5.18 11.93
CA LEU A 61 -1.06 6.31 11.37
C LEU A 61 -1.78 6.96 10.19
N GLN A 62 -2.36 6.16 9.29
CA GLN A 62 -3.12 6.69 8.15
C GLN A 62 -4.39 7.42 8.60
N ALA A 63 -5.12 6.86 9.58
CA ALA A 63 -6.28 7.51 10.16
C ALA A 63 -5.93 8.84 10.84
N GLN A 64 -4.83 8.88 11.60
CA GLN A 64 -4.33 10.11 12.22
C GLN A 64 -3.93 11.16 11.18
N ARG A 65 -3.25 10.76 10.10
CA ARG A 65 -2.93 11.67 8.99
C ARG A 65 -4.19 12.24 8.35
N GLN A 66 -5.19 11.39 8.09
CA GLN A 66 -6.45 11.83 7.51
C GLN A 66 -7.20 12.81 8.42
N ALA A 67 -7.27 12.53 9.71
CA ALA A 67 -7.87 13.44 10.69
C ALA A 67 -7.12 14.79 10.78
N ALA A 68 -5.79 14.79 10.62
CA ALA A 68 -5.01 16.04 10.59
C ALA A 68 -5.33 16.88 9.35
N ILE A 69 -5.51 16.25 8.19
CA ILE A 69 -5.95 16.92 6.96
C ILE A 69 -7.32 17.56 7.15
N GLU A 70 -8.27 16.84 7.76
CA GLU A 70 -9.62 17.32 8.01
C GLU A 70 -9.65 18.48 9.02
N LEU A 71 -8.90 18.39 10.12
CA LEU A 71 -8.78 19.47 11.10
C LEU A 71 -8.15 20.72 10.48
N ASN A 72 -7.11 20.56 9.65
CA ASN A 72 -6.50 21.69 8.95
C ASN A 72 -7.49 22.36 7.98
N ALA A 73 -8.23 21.57 7.21
CA ALA A 73 -9.26 22.09 6.31
C ALA A 73 -10.39 22.81 7.07
N ALA A 74 -10.77 22.34 8.25
CA ALA A 74 -11.74 23.01 9.12
C ALA A 74 -11.19 24.33 9.67
N LEU A 75 -9.93 24.33 10.13
CA LEU A 75 -9.23 25.50 10.65
C LEU A 75 -9.15 26.63 9.62
N GLU A 76 -8.86 26.30 8.36
CA GLU A 76 -8.77 27.26 7.25
C GLU A 76 -10.12 27.92 6.93
N LYS A 77 -11.22 27.18 7.08
CA LYS A 77 -12.58 27.65 6.75
C LYS A 77 -13.27 28.38 7.89
N GLU A 78 -12.85 28.14 9.13
CA GLU A 78 -13.43 28.79 10.30
C GLU A 78 -13.20 30.31 10.24
N LYS A 79 -14.11 31.10 10.83
CA LYS A 79 -14.02 32.56 10.90
C LYS A 79 -13.99 33.05 12.35
N ASP A 80 -14.56 32.27 13.26
CA ASP A 80 -14.53 32.56 14.70
C ASP A 80 -13.12 32.34 15.28
N ALA A 81 -12.57 33.36 15.95
CA ALA A 81 -11.22 33.33 16.48
C ALA A 81 -11.04 32.31 17.61
N THR A 82 -12.06 32.10 18.44
CA THR A 82 -12.02 31.13 19.55
C THR A 82 -12.01 29.72 19.00
N LYS A 83 -12.92 29.41 18.07
CA LYS A 83 -12.97 28.10 17.41
C LYS A 83 -11.72 27.81 16.60
N LYS A 84 -11.14 28.82 15.92
CA LYS A 84 -9.83 28.67 15.26
C LYS A 84 -8.74 28.24 16.24
N LYS A 85 -8.67 28.90 17.40
CA LYS A 85 -7.67 28.55 18.43
C LYS A 85 -7.86 27.12 18.93
N GLU A 86 -9.10 26.69 19.14
CA GLU A 86 -9.42 25.32 19.54
C GLU A 86 -9.00 24.31 18.47
N LEU A 87 -9.44 24.49 17.22
CA LEU A 87 -9.08 23.63 16.09
C LEU A 87 -7.56 23.55 15.89
N LYS A 88 -6.86 24.67 16.04
CA LYS A 88 -5.40 24.70 15.97
C LYS A 88 -4.76 23.88 17.10
N THR A 89 -5.28 23.98 18.33
CA THR A 89 -4.78 23.20 19.47
C THR A 89 -4.98 21.70 19.25
N GLN A 90 -6.15 21.31 18.72
CA GLN A 90 -6.45 19.92 18.37
C GLN A 90 -5.52 19.41 17.27
N LEU A 91 -5.31 20.21 16.22
CA LEU A 91 -4.38 19.88 15.14
C LEU A 91 -2.94 19.72 15.64
N ASP A 92 -2.44 20.67 16.43
CA ASP A 92 -1.07 20.63 16.96
C ASP A 92 -0.86 19.37 17.83
N THR A 93 -1.84 19.04 18.68
CA THR A 93 -1.81 17.83 19.52
C THR A 93 -1.79 16.56 18.67
N LEU A 94 -2.65 16.49 17.65
CA LEU A 94 -2.71 15.35 16.74
C LEU A 94 -1.41 15.19 15.95
N MET A 95 -0.84 16.28 15.45
CA MET A 95 0.42 16.28 14.71
C MET A 95 1.59 15.83 15.58
N ALA A 96 1.67 16.26 16.84
CA ALA A 96 2.69 15.79 17.78
C ALA A 96 2.61 14.26 17.96
N LYS A 97 1.40 13.73 18.19
CA LYS A 97 1.17 12.29 18.37
C LYS A 97 1.44 11.49 17.09
N LEU A 98 1.05 12.03 15.93
CA LEU A 98 1.32 11.43 14.63
C LEU A 98 2.84 11.30 14.39
N ASN A 99 3.59 12.36 14.70
CA ASN A 99 5.04 12.37 14.55
C ASN A 99 5.74 11.38 15.50
N GLU A 100 5.30 11.32 16.75
CA GLU A 100 5.80 10.35 17.74
C GLU A 100 5.55 8.90 17.30
N ASN A 101 4.32 8.60 16.88
CA ASN A 101 3.95 7.28 16.38
C ASN A 101 4.73 6.92 15.11
N ASN A 102 4.91 7.86 14.17
CA ASN A 102 5.67 7.65 12.95
C ASN A 102 7.16 7.39 13.26
N ALA A 103 7.75 8.14 14.19
CA ALA A 103 9.12 7.89 14.65
C ALA A 103 9.29 6.50 15.27
N THR A 104 8.29 6.04 16.02
CA THR A 104 8.25 4.69 16.56
C THR A 104 8.19 3.65 15.45
N MET A 105 7.36 3.84 14.43
CA MET A 105 7.26 2.93 13.28
C MET A 105 8.56 2.88 12.47
N VAL A 106 9.27 4.00 12.32
CA VAL A 106 10.60 4.03 11.69
C VAL A 106 11.59 3.21 12.50
N LYS A 107 11.61 3.41 13.82
CA LYS A 107 12.55 2.70 14.71
C LYS A 107 12.29 1.20 14.75
N THR A 108 11.02 0.79 14.83
CA THR A 108 10.65 -0.61 15.04
C THR A 108 10.63 -1.41 13.73
N TYR A 109 10.18 -0.81 12.63
CA TYR A 109 9.92 -1.53 11.38
C TYR A 109 10.62 -0.92 10.15
N GLY A 110 11.32 0.21 10.28
CA GLY A 110 11.84 0.96 9.13
C GLY A 110 10.73 1.58 8.27
N PHE A 111 9.50 1.68 8.79
CA PHE A 111 8.34 2.20 8.08
C PHE A 111 8.13 3.70 8.37
N SER A 112 7.78 4.48 7.35
CA SER A 112 7.49 5.92 7.48
C SER A 112 6.31 6.31 6.59
N LEU A 113 5.47 7.23 7.05
CA LEU A 113 4.41 7.81 6.24
C LEU A 113 4.90 8.61 5.00
N ASP A 114 6.20 8.87 4.88
CA ASP A 114 6.79 9.68 3.81
C ASP A 114 7.36 8.85 2.65
N ARG A 115 7.13 7.53 2.68
CA ARG A 115 7.65 6.58 1.67
C ARG A 115 6.54 5.66 1.17
N ASN A 116 6.72 5.17 -0.04
CA ASN A 116 5.82 4.17 -0.64
C ASN A 116 6.38 2.77 -0.36
N TYR A 117 5.55 1.90 0.21
CA TYR A 117 5.92 0.51 0.53
C TYR A 117 5.03 -0.47 -0.22
N THR A 118 5.59 -1.64 -0.51
CA THR A 118 4.85 -2.81 -0.97
C THR A 118 5.11 -3.95 0.01
N MET A 119 4.05 -4.55 0.53
CA MET A 119 4.15 -5.72 1.39
C MET A 119 4.20 -6.98 0.53
N VAL A 120 5.18 -7.85 0.81
CA VAL A 120 5.28 -9.19 0.21
C VAL A 120 5.01 -10.22 1.29
N ILE A 121 4.05 -11.12 1.04
CA ILE A 121 3.68 -12.18 1.98
C ILE A 121 4.59 -13.38 1.74
N GLU A 122 5.51 -13.65 2.67
CA GLU A 122 6.44 -14.78 2.57
C GLU A 122 5.83 -16.10 3.11
N ARG A 123 4.88 -16.03 4.05
CA ARG A 123 4.24 -17.20 4.67
C ARG A 123 2.78 -16.91 5.05
N SER A 124 1.89 -17.87 4.79
CA SER A 124 0.49 -17.85 5.21
C SER A 124 0.08 -19.22 5.77
N HIS A 125 -0.77 -19.21 6.80
CA HIS A 125 -1.34 -20.39 7.40
C HIS A 125 -2.86 -20.33 7.28
N ILE A 126 -3.47 -21.42 6.80
CA ILE A 126 -4.93 -21.57 6.69
C ILE A 126 -5.32 -22.75 7.59
N TYR A 127 -6.26 -22.53 8.50
CA TYR A 127 -6.71 -23.54 9.46
C TYR A 127 -8.13 -23.99 9.15
N MET A 128 -8.45 -25.24 9.45
CA MET A 128 -9.79 -25.81 9.43
C MET A 128 -10.09 -26.48 10.77
N LEU A 129 -11.34 -26.37 11.25
CA LEU A 129 -11.80 -27.09 12.44
C LEU A 129 -12.13 -28.53 12.03
N VAL A 130 -11.53 -29.50 12.73
CA VAL A 130 -11.63 -30.93 12.44
C VAL A 130 -11.61 -31.72 13.75
N SER A 131 -12.08 -32.98 13.71
CA SER A 131 -11.86 -33.92 14.83
C SER A 131 -10.41 -34.41 14.88
N ASP A 132 -10.00 -35.04 15.97
CA ASP A 132 -8.65 -35.61 16.11
C ASP A 132 -8.39 -36.70 15.05
N GLU A 133 -9.42 -37.50 14.72
CA GLU A 133 -9.33 -38.54 13.69
C GLU A 133 -9.13 -37.94 12.29
N GLU A 134 -9.83 -36.84 12.00
CA GLU A 134 -9.68 -36.09 10.75
C GLU A 134 -8.31 -35.40 10.68
N ALA A 135 -7.84 -34.80 11.78
CA ALA A 135 -6.51 -34.18 11.86
C ALA A 135 -5.40 -35.19 11.56
N ALA A 136 -5.42 -36.36 12.20
CA ALA A 136 -4.44 -37.43 11.95
C ALA A 136 -4.46 -37.91 10.48
N SER A 137 -5.64 -37.95 9.87
CA SER A 137 -5.80 -38.31 8.47
C SER A 137 -5.20 -37.26 7.52
N VAL A 138 -5.41 -35.97 7.83
CA VAL A 138 -4.84 -34.84 7.07
C VAL A 138 -3.32 -34.79 7.21
N GLU A 139 -2.79 -34.89 8.43
CA GLU A 139 -1.34 -34.87 8.70
C GLU A 139 -0.61 -36.01 7.99
N LYS A 140 -1.17 -37.21 8.01
CA LYS A 140 -0.63 -38.36 7.26
C LYS A 140 -0.62 -38.07 5.76
N ALA A 141 -1.71 -37.53 5.23
CA ALA A 141 -1.80 -37.18 3.81
C ALA A 141 -0.82 -36.07 3.40
N GLU A 142 -0.52 -35.11 4.29
CA GLU A 142 0.50 -34.09 4.06
C GLU A 142 1.92 -34.67 4.08
N ALA A 143 2.23 -35.53 5.06
CA ALA A 143 3.52 -36.20 5.17
C ALA A 143 3.83 -37.05 3.94
N ASP A 144 2.84 -37.78 3.42
CA ASP A 144 2.98 -38.61 2.22
C ASP A 144 3.18 -37.75 0.95
N ARG A 145 2.48 -36.61 0.83
CA ARG A 145 2.73 -35.63 -0.25
C ARG A 145 4.14 -35.05 -0.19
N ALA A 146 4.62 -34.67 1.00
CA ALA A 146 5.95 -34.10 1.18
C ALA A 146 7.06 -35.11 0.81
N LYS A 147 6.88 -36.40 1.12
CA LYS A 147 7.81 -37.46 0.70
C LYS A 147 7.80 -37.65 -0.82
N ALA A 148 6.62 -37.66 -1.45
CA ALA A 148 6.49 -37.78 -2.89
C ALA A 148 7.11 -36.60 -3.66
N GLU A 149 7.08 -35.39 -3.09
CA GLU A 149 7.70 -34.20 -3.70
C GLU A 149 9.23 -34.22 -3.59
N LYS A 150 9.77 -34.71 -2.45
CA LYS A 150 11.23 -34.89 -2.28
C LYS A 150 11.79 -35.98 -3.17
N ALA A 151 11.02 -37.03 -3.47
CA ALA A 151 11.43 -38.10 -4.39
C ALA A 151 11.46 -37.66 -5.87
N LYS A 152 10.90 -36.49 -6.21
CA LYS A 152 10.88 -35.90 -7.55
C LYS A 152 11.96 -34.84 -7.79
N LYS A 153 12.73 -34.47 -6.76
CA LYS A 153 13.86 -33.54 -6.83
C LYS A 153 15.18 -34.31 -6.83
#